data_AF-A0A728EUQ5-F1
#
_entry.id   AF-A0A728EUQ5-F1
#
_cell.length_a   1.000
_cell.length_b   1.000
_cell.length_c   1.000
_cell.angle_alpha   90.00
_cell.angle_beta   90.00
_cell.angle_gamma   90.00
#
_symmetry.space_group_name_H-M   'P 1'
#
loop_
_entity.id
_entity.type
_entity.pdbx_description
1 polymer ?
#
loop_
_entity_poly.entity_id
_entity_poly.type
_entity_poly.pdbx_seq_one_letter_code
_entity_poly.pdbx_strand_id
1 'polypeptide(L)' 'MSNTSYKQIIPATDWYFRHDNVSGVAGKSTVYQLAAWALKENGEVVGLVTVRDDNGRPKLVTPPPVPG' A
#
# COMPACT_ATOMS: atom_id res chain seq x y z
N MET A 1 9.29 -16.97 2.06
CA MET A 1 8.47 -15.97 2.78
C MET A 1 9.38 -14.78 3.08
N SER A 2 9.19 -13.62 2.44
CA SER A 2 9.99 -12.44 2.78
C SER A 2 9.58 -11.97 4.17
N ASN A 3 10.46 -12.16 5.16
CA ASN A 3 10.25 -11.68 6.51
C ASN A 3 10.20 -10.14 6.44
N THR A 4 8.99 -9.57 6.41
CA THR A 4 8.81 -8.14 6.22
C THR A 4 8.78 -7.50 7.61
N SER A 5 9.91 -7.54 8.30
CA SER A 5 10.05 -6.86 9.60
C SER A 5 10.19 -5.36 9.36
N TYR A 6 9.34 -4.60 10.04
CA TYR A 6 9.38 -3.14 10.02
C TYR A 6 10.07 -2.66 11.28
N LYS A 7 11.08 -1.80 11.10
CA LYS A 7 11.79 -1.12 12.18
C LYS A 7 10.92 -0.05 12.83
N GLN A 8 10.10 0.63 12.03
CA GLN A 8 9.20 1.69 12.49
C GLN A 8 7.97 1.81 11.59
N ILE A 9 6.82 2.14 12.19
CA ILE A 9 5.57 2.49 11.51
C ILE A 9 5.20 3.93 11.88
N ILE A 10 4.83 4.73 10.88
CA ILE A 10 4.51 6.16 11.02
C ILE A 10 3.13 6.41 10.40
N PRO A 11 2.15 7.00 11.11
CA PRO A 11 0.84 7.33 10.55
C PRO A 11 0.95 8.25 9.33
N ALA A 12 0.11 8.04 8.32
CA ALA A 12 0.11 8.81 7.08
C ALA A 12 -1.23 9.53 6.85
N THR A 13 -1.73 10.23 7.88
CA THR A 13 -2.98 10.99 7.81
C THR A 13 -2.99 11.94 6.62
N ASP A 14 -4.09 11.92 5.86
CA ASP A 14 -4.30 12.73 4.64
C ASP A 14 -3.36 12.44 3.46
N TRP A 15 -2.59 11.36 3.50
CA TRP A 15 -1.80 10.89 2.36
C TRP A 15 -2.57 9.87 1.52
N TYR A 16 -2.39 9.95 0.21
CA TYR A 16 -2.99 9.05 -0.76
C TYR A 16 -1.96 8.57 -1.77
N PHE A 17 -1.99 7.28 -2.09
CA PHE A 17 -1.23 6.71 -3.20
C PHE A 17 -2.14 6.66 -4.43
N ARG A 18 -1.76 7.39 -5.48
CA ARG A 18 -2.43 7.36 -6.79
C ARG A 18 -1.51 6.70 -7.80
N HIS A 19 -2.07 5.81 -8.61
CA HIS A 19 -1.43 5.40 -9.84
C HIS A 19 -2.43 5.49 -10.99
N ASP A 20 -1.93 5.81 -12.17
CA ASP A 20 -2.76 5.83 -13.37
C ASP A 20 -3.08 4.39 -13.79
N ASN A 21 -4.29 4.20 -14.31
CA ASN A 21 -4.74 2.92 -14.83
C ASN A 21 -4.34 2.80 -16.31
N VAL A 22 -4.38 1.56 -16.80
CA VAL A 22 -4.08 1.25 -18.20
C VAL A 22 -5.16 1.79 -19.12
N SER A 23 -4.74 2.06 -20.36
CA SER A 23 -5.69 2.46 -21.40
C SER A 23 -6.76 1.36 -21.57
N GLY A 24 -8.03 1.74 -21.51
CA GLY A 24 -9.17 0.82 -21.65
C GLY A 24 -9.85 0.41 -20.34
N VAL A 25 -9.29 0.73 -19.16
CA VAL A 25 -9.99 0.57 -17.88
C VAL A 25 -10.91 1.77 -17.61
N ALA A 26 -12.13 1.49 -17.11
CA ALA A 26 -13.06 2.54 -16.69
C ALA A 26 -12.49 3.29 -15.47
N GLY A 27 -12.00 4.51 -15.71
CA GLY A 27 -11.39 5.37 -14.70
C GLY A 27 -9.89 5.57 -14.93
N LYS A 28 -9.44 6.84 -14.96
CA LYS A 28 -8.06 7.20 -15.33
C LYS A 28 -7.00 6.75 -14.31
N SER A 29 -7.40 6.53 -13.06
CA SER A 29 -6.47 6.21 -11.97
C SER A 29 -7.19 5.55 -10.80
N THR A 30 -6.46 4.72 -10.06
CA THR A 30 -6.91 4.20 -8.78
C THR A 30 -6.19 4.93 -7.66
N VAL A 31 -6.93 5.24 -6.59
CA VAL A 31 -6.43 5.99 -5.42
C VAL A 31 -6.65 5.15 -4.17
N TYR A 32 -5.58 4.98 -3.39
CA TYR A 32 -5.60 4.29 -2.11
C TYR A 32 -5.30 5.30 -1.00
N GLN A 33 -6.11 5.31 0.06
CA GLN A 33 -5.73 6.03 1.27
C GLN A 33 -4.52 5.34 1.91
N LEU A 34 -3.45 6.10 2.13
CA LEU A 34 -2.27 5.58 2.80
C LEU A 34 -2.55 5.50 4.30
N ALA A 35 -2.39 4.31 4.89
CA ALA A 35 -2.58 4.12 6.31
C ALA A 35 -1.33 4.53 7.10
N ALA A 36 -0.16 4.13 6.59
CA ALA A 36 1.11 4.39 7.25
C ALA A 36 2.30 4.33 6.28
N TRP A 37 3.40 4.96 6.69
CA TRP A 37 4.74 4.71 6.17
C TRP A 37 5.45 3.68 7.06
N ALA A 38 6.18 2.75 6.45
CA ALA A 38 6.99 1.77 7.16
C ALA A 38 8.46 1.88 6.77
N LEU A 39 9.33 1.95 7.77
CA LEU A 39 10.77 1.83 7.61
C LEU A 39 11.16 0.36 7.76
N LYS A 40 11.72 -0.24 6.71
CA LYS A 40 12.27 -1.59 6.75
C LYS A 40 13.66 -1.59 7.40
N GLU A 41 14.13 -2.76 7.84
CA GLU A 41 15.45 -2.91 8.46
C GLU A 41 16.62 -2.50 7.53
N ASN A 42 16.44 -2.66 6.21
CA ASN A 42 17.42 -2.26 5.21
C ASN A 42 17.43 -0.73 4.94
N GLY A 43 16.62 0.06 5.65
CA GLY A 43 16.51 1.51 5.47
C GLY A 43 15.50 1.95 4.40
N GLU A 44 14.86 1.02 3.69
CA GLU A 44 13.85 1.34 2.68
C GLU A 44 12.55 1.84 3.34
N VAL A 45 12.00 2.94 2.82
CA VAL A 45 10.70 3.47 3.25
C VAL A 45 9.64 3.06 2.25
N VAL A 46 8.53 2.51 2.76
CA VAL A 46 7.49 1.87 1.97
C VAL A 46 6.12 2.33 2.45
N GLY A 47 5.19 2.57 1.52
CA GLY A 47 3.81 2.94 1.86
C GLY A 47 2.94 1.72 2.13
N LEU A 48 2.07 1.80 3.14
CA LEU A 48 1.13 0.74 3.50
C LEU A 48 -0.32 1.20 3.39
N VAL A 49 -1.15 0.36 2.80
CA VAL A 49 -2.61 0.53 2.68
C VAL A 49 -3.33 -0.59 3.42
N THR A 50 -4.55 -0.33 3.87
CA THR A 50 -5.38 -1.34 4.55
C THR A 50 -6.20 -2.11 3.52
N VAL A 51 -6.07 -3.43 3.54
CA VAL A 51 -6.92 -4.38 2.79
C VAL A 51 -7.55 -5.39 3.75
N ARG A 52 -8.47 -6.21 3.26
CA ARG A 52 -8.97 -7.39 4.00
C ARG A 52 -8.34 -8.66 3.41
N ASP A 53 -7.95 -9.60 4.26
CA ASP A 53 -7.51 -10.93 3.83
C ASP A 53 -8.69 -11.81 3.40
N ASP A 54 -8.42 -13.04 2.95
CA ASP A 54 -9.44 -14.01 2.50
C ASP A 54 -10.46 -14.37 3.60
N ASN A 55 -10.13 -14.13 4.87
CA ASN A 55 -11.00 -14.33 6.01
C ASN A 55 -11.68 -13.02 6.48
N GLY A 56 -11.53 -11.94 5.71
CA GLY A 56 -12.11 -10.63 6.00
C GLY A 56 -11.37 -9.81 7.07
N ARG A 57 -10.22 -10.28 7.58
CA ARG A 57 -9.45 -9.59 8.63
C ARG A 57 -8.63 -8.44 8.04
N PRO A 58 -8.55 -7.29 8.71
CA PRO A 58 -7.76 -6.17 8.23
C PRO A 58 -6.26 -6.49 8.25
N LYS A 59 -5.56 -6.14 7.18
CA LYS A 59 -4.11 -6.29 7.05
C LYS A 59 -3.51 -5.08 6.33
N LEU A 60 -2.31 -4.68 6.76
CA LEU A 60 -1.50 -3.69 6.06
C LEU A 60 -0.63 -4.37 4.99
N VAL A 61 -0.70 -3.84 3.77
CA VAL A 61 0.08 -4.30 2.62
C VAL A 61 0.68 -3.11 1.88
N THR A 62 1.76 -3.33 1.16
CA THR A 62 2.17 -2.38 0.11
C THR A 62 1.06 -2.34 -0.95
N PRO A 63 0.75 -1.16 -1.55
CA PRO A 63 -0.20 -1.08 -2.65
C PRO A 63 0.10 -2.18 -3.69
N PRO A 64 -0.89 -3.02 -4.03
CA PRO A 64 -0.65 -4.09 -4.99
C PRO A 64 -0.27 -3.48 -6.35
N PRO A 65 0.59 -4.16 -7.14
CA PRO A 65 0.77 -3.78 -8.53
C PRO A 65 -0.58 -3.95 -9.22
N VAL A 66 -1.16 -2.86 -9.72
CA VAL A 66 -2.33 -2.96 -10.59
C VAL A 66 -1.80 -3.24 -12.00
N PRO A 67 -2.38 -4.20 -12.74
CA PRO A 67 -1.95 -4.51 -14.09
C PRO A 67 -1.83 -3.24 -14.93
N GLY A 68 -0.66 -3.10 -15.56
CA GLY A 68 -0.25 -2.13 -16.58
C GLY A 68 -0.61 -2.57 -18.00
#